data_AF-A0AAU7WB00-F1
#
_entry.id   AF-A0AAU7WB00-F1
#
_cell.length_a   1.000
_cell.length_b   1.000
_cell.length_c   1.000
_cell.angle_alpha   90.00
_cell.angle_beta   90.00
_cell.angle_gamma   90.00
#
_symmetry.space_group_name_H-M   'P 1'
#
loop_
_entity.id
_entity.type
_entity.pdbx_description
1 polymer ?
#
loop_
_entity_poly.entity_id
_entity_poly.type
_entity_poly.pdbx_seq_one_letter_code
_entity_poly.pdbx_strand_id
1 'polypeptide(L)'
;MDRAGSVHTLTLRIATSGVVAALTLGIPASFAAAAGVDASAEASASSASAAVARIERETHANAAEFRVAAVQRAAEDALSSAVADAEAAVAEASAKVDASELANALPRLRATDASPTELRAAAGELAEIAARLRAAIAAYDAEQQRLAAEAAAAEAARAAEAAADDAASDGDSPWSGPSGGAGGIPAGGTGVDHVEYVYGWGDQSAVDACAGSVFFDVYGGAGLAEHWHCGGSEFPTWAGAIIEIPGYGLYRSEGIAAVLDAYVNTTEDLPTGFDLFYQTCLGGDTSRLAIIGLTRIG
;
A
#
# COMPACT_ATOMS: atom_id res chain seq x y z
N MET A 1 27.61 -5.98 -28.60
CA MET A 1 26.65 -6.99 -29.07
C MET A 1 25.28 -6.35 -28.95
N ASP A 2 24.91 -5.59 -29.98
CA ASP A 2 23.67 -4.81 -30.02
C ASP A 2 22.49 -5.74 -30.35
N ARG A 3 21.48 -5.76 -29.46
CA ARG A 3 20.17 -6.32 -29.77
C ARG A 3 19.17 -5.18 -29.77
N ALA A 4 18.95 -4.59 -30.95
CA ALA A 4 17.81 -3.73 -31.22
C ALA A 4 16.53 -4.58 -31.17
N GLY A 5 15.67 -4.30 -30.18
CA GLY A 5 14.33 -4.90 -30.07
C GLY A 5 13.37 -4.22 -31.02
N SER A 6 12.82 -5.00 -31.97
CA SER A 6 11.81 -4.54 -32.92
C SER A 6 10.44 -4.51 -32.25
N VAL A 7 9.85 -3.32 -32.10
CA VAL A 7 8.48 -3.15 -31.60
C VAL A 7 7.51 -3.34 -32.77
N HIS A 8 6.77 -4.44 -32.80
CA HIS A 8 5.73 -4.67 -33.79
C HIS A 8 4.44 -3.96 -33.38
N THR A 9 4.11 -2.88 -34.08
CA THR A 9 2.85 -2.16 -33.93
C THR A 9 1.78 -2.88 -34.76
N LEU A 10 0.90 -3.63 -34.09
CA LEU A 10 -0.22 -4.32 -34.74
C LEU A 10 -1.34 -3.29 -35.03
N THR A 11 -1.50 -2.89 -36.29
CA THR A 11 -2.57 -1.97 -36.70
C THR A 11 -3.81 -2.78 -37.11
N LEU A 12 -4.84 -2.79 -36.26
CA LEU A 12 -6.13 -3.42 -36.56
C LEU A 12 -6.94 -2.52 -37.52
N ARG A 13 -7.05 -2.90 -38.80
CA ARG A 13 -7.95 -2.25 -39.77
C ARG A 13 -9.31 -2.92 -39.74
N ILE A 14 -10.31 -2.26 -39.14
CA ILE A 14 -11.71 -2.66 -39.23
C ILE A 14 -12.26 -2.13 -40.55
N ALA A 15 -12.59 -3.02 -41.49
CA ALA A 15 -13.19 -2.67 -42.77
C ALA A 15 -14.73 -2.56 -42.62
N THR A 16 -15.25 -1.34 -42.61
CA THR A 16 -16.69 -1.06 -42.70
C THR A 16 -17.10 -0.97 -44.17
N SER A 17 -17.57 -2.07 -44.76
CA SER A 17 -18.17 -2.09 -46.10
C SER A 17 -19.69 -2.16 -45.97
N GLY A 18 -20.35 -1.01 -46.15
CA GLY A 18 -21.81 -0.91 -46.26
C GLY A 18 -22.20 -0.27 -47.59
N VAL A 19 -22.75 -1.06 -48.51
CA VAL A 19 -23.51 -0.58 -49.67
C VAL A 19 -24.81 -1.38 -49.73
N VAL A 20 -25.94 -0.72 -49.47
CA VAL A 20 -27.27 -1.28 -49.72
C VAL A 20 -27.97 -0.38 -50.73
N ALA A 21 -28.16 -0.91 -51.94
CA ALA A 21 -28.95 -0.27 -52.99
C ALA A 21 -30.44 -0.57 -52.75
N ALA A 22 -31.24 0.48 -52.57
CA ALA A 22 -32.69 0.37 -52.41
C ALA A 22 -33.38 0.33 -53.79
N LEU A 23 -33.99 -0.81 -54.11
CA LEU A 23 -34.90 -0.98 -55.25
C LEU A 23 -36.33 -0.94 -54.73
N THR A 24 -37.06 0.16 -54.99
CA THR A 24 -38.44 0.35 -54.54
C THR A 24 -39.44 -0.13 -55.60
N LEU A 25 -40.08 -1.28 -55.35
CA LEU A 25 -41.33 -1.68 -56.01
C LEU A 25 -42.33 -2.14 -54.94
N GLY A 26 -43.54 -1.57 -55.00
CA GLY A 26 -44.52 -1.57 -53.92
C GLY A 26 -45.19 -2.92 -53.62
N ILE A 27 -45.30 -3.23 -52.32
CA ILE A 27 -46.27 -4.15 -51.69
C ILE A 27 -46.61 -3.59 -50.28
N PRO A 28 -47.89 -3.53 -49.86
CA PRO A 28 -48.26 -3.19 -48.48
C PRO A 28 -48.11 -4.41 -47.55
N ALA A 29 -47.79 -4.19 -46.27
CA ALA A 29 -47.57 -5.17 -45.17
C ALA A 29 -46.12 -5.61 -44.84
N SER A 30 -45.09 -4.81 -45.16
CA SER A 30 -43.68 -5.10 -44.79
C SER A 30 -43.01 -4.10 -43.84
N PHE A 31 -43.73 -3.13 -43.26
CA PHE A 31 -43.15 -2.19 -42.28
C PHE A 31 -42.72 -2.82 -40.95
N ALA A 32 -43.21 -4.02 -40.62
CA ALA A 32 -42.73 -4.78 -39.46
C ALA A 32 -41.32 -5.37 -39.66
N ALA A 33 -40.90 -5.61 -40.91
CA ALA A 33 -39.59 -6.19 -41.19
C ALA A 33 -38.46 -5.16 -41.03
N ALA A 34 -38.70 -3.89 -41.37
CA ALA A 34 -37.70 -2.81 -41.22
C ALA A 34 -37.39 -2.51 -39.74
N ALA A 35 -38.40 -2.45 -38.87
CA ALA A 35 -38.21 -2.23 -37.43
C ALA A 35 -37.44 -3.37 -36.74
N GLY A 36 -37.51 -4.60 -37.27
CA GLY A 36 -36.74 -5.73 -36.77
C GLY A 36 -35.25 -5.67 -37.10
N VAL A 37 -34.86 -4.99 -38.20
CA VAL A 37 -33.45 -4.84 -38.58
C VAL A 37 -32.75 -3.81 -37.71
N ASP A 38 -33.43 -2.71 -37.38
CA ASP A 38 -32.89 -1.65 -36.49
C ASP A 38 -32.70 -2.16 -35.06
N ALA A 39 -33.67 -2.91 -34.51
CA ALA A 39 -33.54 -3.52 -33.19
C ALA A 39 -32.40 -4.56 -33.12
N SER A 40 -32.18 -5.31 -34.20
CA SER A 40 -31.07 -6.26 -34.30
C SER A 40 -29.71 -5.55 -34.39
N ALA A 41 -29.64 -4.42 -35.09
CA ALA A 41 -28.45 -3.59 -35.18
C ALA A 41 -28.08 -2.95 -33.83
N GLU A 42 -29.06 -2.41 -33.09
CA GLU A 42 -28.85 -1.86 -31.75
C GLU A 42 -28.43 -2.93 -30.73
N ALA A 43 -29.07 -4.10 -30.76
CA ALA A 43 -28.65 -5.23 -29.92
C ALA A 43 -27.22 -5.70 -30.24
N SER A 44 -26.84 -5.68 -31.52
CA SER A 44 -25.49 -6.04 -31.96
C SER A 44 -24.45 -4.98 -31.53
N ALA A 45 -24.79 -3.69 -31.59
CA ALA A 45 -23.93 -2.60 -31.12
C ALA A 45 -23.75 -2.62 -29.59
N SER A 46 -24.82 -2.90 -28.84
CA SER A 46 -24.77 -3.07 -27.38
C SER A 46 -23.91 -4.27 -26.99
N SER A 47 -24.09 -5.42 -27.67
CA SER A 47 -23.24 -6.60 -27.47
C SER A 47 -21.77 -6.33 -27.80
N ALA A 48 -21.48 -5.61 -28.89
CA ALA A 48 -20.12 -5.24 -29.28
C ALA A 48 -19.47 -4.31 -28.26
N SER A 49 -20.17 -3.27 -27.78
CA SER A 49 -19.66 -2.36 -26.75
C SER A 49 -19.40 -3.08 -25.41
N ALA A 50 -20.29 -3.98 -25.00
CA ALA A 50 -20.10 -4.81 -23.81
C ALA A 50 -18.90 -5.77 -23.95
N ALA A 51 -18.66 -6.30 -25.16
CA ALA A 51 -17.50 -7.12 -25.45
C ALA A 51 -16.18 -6.32 -25.41
N VAL A 52 -16.15 -5.10 -25.99
CA VAL A 52 -14.99 -4.20 -25.92
C VAL A 52 -14.68 -3.84 -24.47
N ALA A 53 -15.68 -3.41 -23.69
CA ALA A 53 -15.49 -3.04 -22.29
C ALA A 53 -14.98 -4.22 -21.43
N ARG A 54 -15.40 -5.47 -21.75
CA ARG A 54 -14.88 -6.67 -21.09
C ARG A 54 -13.41 -6.92 -21.46
N ILE A 55 -13.05 -6.83 -22.74
CA ILE A 55 -11.66 -7.00 -23.20
C ILE A 55 -10.75 -5.93 -22.59
N GLU A 56 -11.20 -4.67 -22.50
CA GLU A 56 -10.46 -3.59 -21.85
C GLU A 56 -10.23 -3.90 -20.37
N ARG A 57 -11.27 -4.31 -19.63
CA ARG A 57 -11.13 -4.73 -18.21
C ARG A 57 -10.18 -5.90 -18.03
N GLU A 58 -10.28 -6.93 -18.86
CA GLU A 58 -9.37 -8.09 -18.83
C GLU A 58 -7.93 -7.68 -19.15
N THR A 59 -7.73 -6.77 -20.10
CA THR A 59 -6.39 -6.25 -20.45
C THR A 59 -5.80 -5.44 -19.31
N HIS A 60 -6.60 -4.59 -18.66
CA HIS A 60 -6.17 -3.83 -17.48
C HIS A 60 -5.86 -4.72 -16.29
N ALA A 61 -6.67 -5.76 -16.02
CA ALA A 61 -6.43 -6.74 -14.97
C ALA A 61 -5.11 -7.50 -15.21
N ASN A 62 -4.91 -8.04 -16.42
CA ASN A 62 -3.67 -8.72 -16.79
C ASN A 62 -2.46 -7.78 -16.66
N ALA A 63 -2.57 -6.53 -17.11
CA ALA A 63 -1.48 -5.55 -16.98
C ALA A 63 -1.20 -5.17 -15.52
N ALA A 64 -2.18 -5.24 -14.62
CA ALA A 64 -1.97 -5.06 -13.18
C ALA A 64 -1.24 -6.26 -12.59
N GLU A 65 -1.65 -7.49 -12.90
CA GLU A 65 -0.97 -8.72 -12.45
C GLU A 65 0.50 -8.76 -12.88
N PHE A 66 0.81 -8.41 -14.13
CA PHE A 66 2.20 -8.34 -14.62
C PHE A 66 3.03 -7.30 -13.86
N ARG A 67 2.44 -6.15 -13.50
CA ARG A 67 3.12 -5.11 -12.72
C ARG A 67 3.37 -5.56 -11.29
N VAL A 68 2.39 -6.18 -10.63
CA VAL A 68 2.55 -6.75 -9.28
C VAL A 68 3.65 -7.80 -9.27
N ALA A 69 3.65 -8.74 -10.22
CA ALA A 69 4.68 -9.77 -10.31
C ALA A 69 6.09 -9.19 -10.57
N ALA A 70 6.19 -8.11 -11.36
CA ALA A 70 7.46 -7.43 -11.61
C ALA A 70 7.98 -6.70 -10.35
N VAL A 71 7.09 -6.00 -9.63
CA VAL A 71 7.43 -5.33 -8.36
C VAL A 71 7.85 -6.35 -7.30
N GLN A 72 7.11 -7.45 -7.18
CA GLN A 72 7.44 -8.52 -6.24
C GLN A 72 8.82 -9.11 -6.52
N ARG A 73 9.14 -9.42 -7.78
CA ARG A 73 10.47 -9.92 -8.14
C ARG A 73 11.58 -8.92 -7.84
N ALA A 74 11.35 -7.63 -8.13
CA ALA A 74 12.31 -6.58 -7.80
C ALA A 74 12.53 -6.45 -6.29
N ALA A 75 11.47 -6.62 -5.49
CA ALA A 75 11.56 -6.64 -4.03
C ALA A 75 12.32 -7.88 -3.51
N GLU A 76 12.08 -9.06 -4.07
CA GLU A 76 12.81 -10.29 -3.73
C GLU A 76 14.31 -10.18 -4.06
N ASP A 77 14.65 -9.62 -5.23
CA ASP A 77 16.03 -9.39 -5.64
C ASP A 77 16.72 -8.37 -4.71
N ALA A 78 16.04 -7.28 -4.35
CA ALA A 78 16.56 -6.28 -3.42
C ALA A 78 16.79 -6.85 -2.02
N LEU A 79 15.85 -7.66 -1.52
CA LEU A 79 15.97 -8.33 -0.22
C LEU A 79 17.15 -9.32 -0.22
N SER A 80 17.28 -10.12 -1.28
CA SER A 80 18.39 -11.08 -1.43
C SER A 80 19.76 -10.38 -1.43
N SER A 81 19.89 -9.25 -2.13
CA SER A 81 21.10 -8.43 -2.12
C SER A 81 21.39 -7.88 -0.72
N ALA A 82 20.39 -7.36 -0.02
CA ALA A 82 20.55 -6.80 1.32
C ALA A 82 21.00 -7.87 2.34
N VAL A 83 20.46 -9.09 2.24
CA VAL A 83 20.90 -10.22 3.07
C VAL A 83 22.36 -10.57 2.79
N ALA A 84 22.77 -10.65 1.53
CA ALA A 84 24.15 -10.96 1.16
C ALA A 84 25.14 -9.89 1.68
N ASP A 85 24.77 -8.61 1.60
CA ASP A 85 25.57 -7.50 2.12
C ASP A 85 25.67 -7.56 3.66
N ALA A 86 24.57 -7.90 4.34
CA ALA A 86 24.55 -8.09 5.78
C ALA A 86 25.42 -9.28 6.21
N GLU A 87 25.36 -10.41 5.52
CA GLU A 87 26.23 -11.57 5.77
C GLU A 87 27.70 -11.22 5.57
N ALA A 88 28.04 -10.47 4.52
CA ALA A 88 29.39 -9.99 4.27
C ALA A 88 29.88 -9.05 5.39
N ALA A 89 29.03 -8.13 5.84
CA ALA A 89 29.34 -7.22 6.94
C ALA A 89 29.55 -7.98 8.26
N VAL A 90 28.72 -9.00 8.55
CA VAL A 90 28.88 -9.87 9.72
C VAL A 90 30.17 -10.69 9.63
N ALA A 91 30.51 -11.22 8.46
CA ALA A 91 31.76 -11.95 8.24
C ALA A 91 32.97 -11.03 8.43
N GLU A 92 32.93 -9.80 7.91
CA GLU A 92 33.99 -8.80 8.10
C GLU A 92 34.11 -8.38 9.58
N ALA A 93 32.99 -8.14 10.26
CA ALA A 93 32.97 -7.82 11.68
C ALA A 93 33.53 -8.97 12.52
N SER A 94 33.17 -10.21 12.18
CA SER A 94 33.67 -11.43 12.84
C SER A 94 35.16 -11.68 12.56
N ALA A 95 35.67 -11.26 11.39
CA ALA A 95 37.10 -11.30 11.10
C ALA A 95 37.88 -10.22 11.87
N LYS A 96 37.27 -9.05 12.11
CA LYS A 96 37.87 -7.95 12.89
C LYS A 96 37.84 -8.21 14.40
N VAL A 97 36.79 -8.84 14.90
CA VAL A 97 36.72 -9.41 16.24
C VAL A 97 37.38 -10.77 16.16
N ASP A 98 38.70 -10.79 16.05
CA ASP A 98 39.47 -12.00 15.81
C ASP A 98 39.26 -12.97 17.00
N ALA A 99 38.26 -13.86 16.87
CA ALA A 99 37.89 -14.81 17.91
C ALA A 99 39.07 -15.74 18.25
N SER A 100 40.04 -15.84 17.33
CA SER A 100 41.30 -16.52 17.54
C SER A 100 42.24 -15.77 18.50
N GLU A 101 42.27 -14.43 18.49
CA GLU A 101 43.01 -13.63 19.48
C GLU A 101 42.45 -13.86 20.89
N LEU A 102 41.11 -13.82 21.04
CA LEU A 102 40.46 -14.07 22.32
C LEU A 102 40.66 -15.52 22.79
N ALA A 103 40.55 -16.49 21.87
CA ALA A 103 40.78 -17.91 22.14
C ALA A 103 42.24 -18.24 22.50
N ASN A 104 43.20 -17.43 22.05
CA ASN A 104 44.63 -17.59 22.38
C ASN A 104 45.00 -16.91 23.72
N ALA A 105 44.34 -15.80 24.08
CA ALA A 105 44.59 -15.09 25.33
C ALA A 105 43.97 -15.78 26.56
N LEU A 106 42.76 -16.34 26.42
CA LEU A 106 42.00 -16.96 27.52
C LEU A 106 42.71 -18.16 28.19
N PRO A 107 43.32 -19.11 27.47
CA PRO A 107 44.05 -20.23 28.07
C PRO A 107 45.29 -19.78 28.87
N ARG A 108 45.98 -18.72 28.44
CA ARG A 108 47.16 -18.18 29.15
C ARG A 108 46.78 -17.59 30.51
N LEU A 109 45.60 -16.98 30.61
CA LEU A 109 45.04 -16.47 31.87
C LEU A 109 44.55 -17.57 32.82
N ARG A 110 44.21 -18.75 32.28
CA ARG A 110 43.76 -19.92 33.05
C ARG A 110 44.89 -20.84 33.48
N ALA A 111 46.09 -20.68 32.92
CA ALA A 111 47.25 -21.45 33.32
C ALA A 111 47.66 -21.05 34.75
N THR A 112 47.53 -21.98 35.70
CA THR A 112 47.85 -21.79 37.13
C THR A 112 49.33 -21.49 37.40
N ASP A 113 50.18 -21.74 36.40
CA ASP A 113 51.64 -21.70 36.51
C ASP A 113 52.22 -20.46 35.82
N ALA A 114 51.37 -19.58 35.27
CA ALA A 114 51.79 -18.36 34.60
C ALA A 114 52.45 -17.38 35.58
N SER A 115 53.57 -16.80 35.17
CA SER A 115 54.24 -15.77 35.97
C SER A 115 53.39 -14.50 36.07
N PRO A 116 53.55 -13.69 37.13
CA PRO A 116 52.84 -12.41 37.26
C PRO A 116 53.07 -11.44 36.09
N THR A 117 54.18 -11.57 35.37
CA THR A 117 54.49 -10.75 34.19
C THR A 117 53.66 -11.18 32.98
N GLU A 118 53.51 -12.50 32.75
CA GLU A 118 52.68 -13.03 31.66
C GLU A 118 51.19 -12.73 31.87
N LEU A 119 50.70 -12.82 33.10
CA LEU A 119 49.32 -12.45 33.44
C LEU A 119 49.05 -10.96 33.20
N ARG A 120 50.01 -10.08 33.50
CA ARG A 120 49.88 -8.63 33.21
C ARG A 120 49.88 -8.34 31.72
N ALA A 121 50.71 -9.03 30.94
CA ALA A 121 50.73 -8.88 29.48
C ALA A 121 49.39 -9.32 28.86
N ALA A 122 48.87 -10.50 29.25
CA ALA A 122 47.58 -10.99 28.77
C ALA A 122 46.40 -10.09 29.19
N ALA A 123 46.44 -9.51 30.39
CA ALA A 123 45.44 -8.53 30.82
C ALA A 123 45.50 -7.23 30.00
N GLY A 124 46.70 -6.80 29.60
CA GLY A 124 46.89 -5.67 28.69
C GLY A 124 46.30 -5.93 27.31
N GLU A 125 46.61 -7.08 26.71
CA GLU A 125 46.05 -7.50 25.41
C GLU A 125 44.52 -7.53 25.42
N LEU A 126 43.90 -8.10 26.47
CA LEU A 126 42.44 -8.11 26.61
C LEU A 126 41.85 -6.70 26.79
N ALA A 127 42.53 -5.81 27.50
CA ALA A 127 42.08 -4.43 27.66
C ALA A 127 42.07 -3.68 26.32
N GLU A 128 43.08 -3.91 25.48
CA GLU A 128 43.17 -3.35 24.12
C GLU A 128 42.09 -3.92 23.20
N ILE A 129 41.86 -5.24 23.22
CA ILE A 129 40.75 -5.88 22.48
C ILE A 129 39.40 -5.29 22.91
N ALA A 130 39.16 -5.17 24.21
CA ALA A 130 37.93 -4.60 24.73
C ALA A 130 37.77 -3.12 24.34
N ALA A 131 38.86 -2.34 24.29
CA ALA A 131 38.83 -0.95 23.83
C ALA A 131 38.47 -0.86 22.33
N ARG A 132 39.07 -1.69 21.48
CA ARG A 132 38.73 -1.79 20.04
C ARG A 132 37.27 -2.16 19.83
N LEU A 133 36.74 -3.14 20.57
CA LEU A 133 35.34 -3.56 20.47
C LEU A 133 34.38 -2.44 20.90
N ARG A 134 34.65 -1.74 22.00
CA ARG A 134 33.83 -0.59 22.43
C ARG A 134 33.82 0.53 21.37
N ALA A 135 34.96 0.81 20.75
CA ALA A 135 35.05 1.80 19.68
C ALA A 135 34.24 1.38 18.44
N ALA A 136 34.27 0.10 18.07
CA ALA A 136 33.47 -0.43 16.96
C ALA A 136 31.96 -0.35 17.24
N ILE A 137 31.52 -0.69 18.45
CA ILE A 137 30.11 -0.56 18.87
C ILE A 137 29.68 0.91 18.82
N ALA A 138 30.48 1.83 19.36
CA ALA A 138 30.15 3.26 19.32
C ALA A 138 30.07 3.81 17.88
N ALA A 139 30.93 3.33 16.97
CA ALA A 139 30.88 3.71 15.56
C ALA A 139 29.61 3.15 14.87
N TYR A 140 29.22 1.92 15.19
CA TYR A 140 27.98 1.32 14.71
C TYR A 140 26.76 2.10 15.20
N ASP A 141 26.69 2.42 16.50
CA ASP A 141 25.59 3.19 17.08
C ASP A 141 25.47 4.58 16.44
N ALA A 142 26.60 5.24 16.16
CA ALA A 142 26.62 6.52 15.46
C ALA A 142 26.09 6.40 14.03
N GLU A 143 26.40 5.32 13.32
CA GLU A 143 25.86 5.07 11.98
C GLU A 143 24.37 4.78 12.01
N GLN A 144 23.89 4.01 12.99
CA GLN A 144 22.45 3.78 13.17
C GLN A 144 21.70 5.09 13.45
N GLN A 145 22.27 5.99 14.26
CA GLN A 145 21.71 7.32 14.49
C GLN A 145 21.69 8.17 13.21
N ARG A 146 22.74 8.10 12.39
CA ARG A 146 22.79 8.80 11.09
C ARG A 146 21.68 8.32 10.16
N LEU A 147 21.49 7.01 10.03
CA LEU A 147 20.45 6.40 9.21
C LEU A 147 19.04 6.76 9.71
N ALA A 148 18.81 6.74 11.02
CA ALA A 148 17.53 7.17 11.59
C ALA A 148 17.22 8.65 11.31
N ALA A 149 18.23 9.53 11.39
CA ALA A 149 18.07 10.94 11.05
C ALA A 149 17.79 11.15 9.55
N GLU A 150 18.43 10.36 8.68
CA GLU A 150 18.19 10.38 7.23
C GLU A 150 16.75 9.93 6.89
N ALA A 151 16.27 8.85 7.52
CA ALA A 151 14.90 8.37 7.37
C ALA A 151 13.87 9.41 7.82
N ALA A 152 14.07 10.03 8.98
CA ALA A 152 13.20 11.09 9.49
C ALA A 152 13.18 12.33 8.58
N ALA A 153 14.33 12.69 8.00
CA ALA A 153 14.41 13.78 7.02
C ALA A 153 13.64 13.45 5.73
N ALA A 154 13.73 12.21 5.24
CA ALA A 154 12.99 11.76 4.07
C ALA A 154 11.47 11.74 4.32
N GLU A 155 11.03 11.34 5.52
CA GLU A 155 9.63 11.40 5.94
C GLU A 155 9.14 12.85 6.01
N ALA A 156 9.90 13.75 6.64
CA ALA A 156 9.56 15.16 6.70
C ALA A 156 9.49 15.81 5.31
N ALA A 157 10.36 15.41 4.38
CA ALA A 157 10.31 15.87 2.99
C ALA A 157 9.02 15.41 2.28
N ARG A 158 8.63 14.14 2.44
CA ARG A 158 7.36 13.61 1.90
C ARG A 158 6.14 14.33 2.47
N ALA A 159 6.13 14.60 3.78
CA ALA A 159 5.05 15.35 4.42
C ALA A 159 4.96 16.80 3.91
N ALA A 160 6.11 17.45 3.66
CA ALA A 160 6.13 18.80 3.11
C ALA A 160 5.65 18.86 1.65
N GLU A 161 5.95 17.84 0.84
CA GLU A 161 5.45 17.71 -0.53
C GLU A 161 3.93 17.52 -0.55
N ALA A 162 3.39 16.62 0.29
CA ALA A 162 1.95 16.42 0.43
C ALA A 162 1.21 17.72 0.84
N ALA A 163 1.75 18.47 1.81
CA ALA A 163 1.18 19.74 2.22
C ALA A 163 1.22 20.83 1.13
N ALA A 164 2.20 20.77 0.22
CA ALA A 164 2.28 21.70 -0.91
C ALA A 164 1.23 21.36 -1.99
N ASP A 165 0.97 20.08 -2.23
CA ASP A 165 -0.05 19.60 -3.17
C ASP A 165 -1.47 19.93 -2.69
N ASP A 166 -1.74 19.82 -1.38
CA ASP A 166 -3.00 20.24 -0.77
C ASP A 166 -3.24 21.75 -0.96
N ALA A 167 -2.21 22.56 -0.68
CA ALA A 167 -2.30 24.02 -0.84
C ALA A 167 -2.48 24.46 -2.31
N ALA A 168 -1.96 23.70 -3.27
CA ALA A 168 -2.18 23.94 -4.69
C ALA A 168 -3.61 23.60 -5.14
N SER A 169 -4.23 22.60 -4.51
CA SER A 169 -5.57 22.11 -4.86
C SER A 169 -6.70 23.02 -4.36
N ASP A 170 -6.48 23.73 -3.25
CA ASP A 170 -7.45 24.71 -2.70
C ASP A 170 -7.55 26.02 -3.51
N GLY A 171 -6.60 26.30 -4.41
CA GLY A 171 -6.51 27.56 -5.14
C GLY A 171 -7.46 27.72 -6.35
N ASP A 172 -8.00 26.63 -6.88
CA ASP A 172 -8.66 26.60 -8.21
C ASP A 172 -10.11 26.10 -8.19
N SER A 173 -10.80 26.18 -7.04
CA SER A 173 -12.24 25.93 -6.97
C SER A 173 -13.04 27.23 -7.00
N PRO A 174 -13.42 27.77 -8.19
CA PRO A 174 -14.21 29.01 -8.31
C PRO A 174 -15.68 28.88 -7.86
N TRP A 175 -16.07 27.79 -7.17
CA TRP A 175 -17.46 27.57 -6.78
C TRP A 175 -17.76 28.01 -5.35
N SER A 176 -17.60 29.31 -5.09
CA SER A 176 -18.25 29.97 -3.94
C SER A 176 -19.74 30.12 -4.20
N GLY A 177 -20.48 29.01 -4.07
CA GLY A 177 -21.94 29.03 -3.95
C GLY A 177 -22.35 29.13 -2.47
N PRO A 178 -23.26 30.05 -2.08
CA PRO A 178 -23.70 30.18 -0.71
C PRO A 178 -24.55 28.96 -0.30
N SER A 179 -24.03 28.11 0.58
CA SER A 179 -24.77 27.03 1.22
C SER A 179 -25.60 27.56 2.40
N GLY A 180 -26.77 28.09 2.08
CA GLY A 180 -27.90 28.08 3.00
C GLY A 180 -28.72 26.81 2.74
N GLY A 181 -28.83 25.92 3.71
CA GLY A 181 -29.75 24.79 3.59
C GLY A 181 -29.44 23.60 4.48
N ALA A 182 -29.89 23.67 5.73
CA ALA A 182 -30.18 22.47 6.50
C ALA A 182 -31.28 21.66 5.79
N GLY A 183 -31.09 20.35 5.69
CA GLY A 183 -32.16 19.38 5.42
C GLY A 183 -32.31 18.95 3.96
N GLY A 184 -31.86 17.74 3.67
CA GLY A 184 -32.21 17.02 2.46
C GLY A 184 -31.18 15.96 2.11
N ILE A 185 -31.39 14.74 2.59
CA ILE A 185 -30.71 13.54 2.06
C ILE A 185 -31.04 13.49 0.57
N PRO A 186 -30.05 13.59 -0.35
CA PRO A 186 -30.33 13.51 -1.77
C PRO A 186 -30.62 12.05 -2.15
N ALA A 187 -31.91 11.75 -2.33
CA ALA A 187 -32.35 10.53 -2.99
C ALA A 187 -31.97 10.61 -4.49
N GLY A 188 -30.97 9.83 -4.92
CA GLY A 188 -30.65 9.69 -6.34
C GLY A 188 -29.26 9.13 -6.69
N GLY A 189 -28.30 9.12 -5.76
CA GLY A 189 -27.04 8.38 -5.92
C GLY A 189 -27.25 6.88 -5.70
N THR A 190 -26.31 6.05 -6.13
CA THR A 190 -26.29 4.57 -6.08
C THR A 190 -26.48 3.92 -4.70
N GLY A 191 -26.81 4.70 -3.66
CA GLY A 191 -26.97 4.23 -2.29
C GLY A 191 -25.64 3.97 -1.59
N VAL A 192 -24.50 4.35 -2.20
CA VAL A 192 -23.15 4.22 -1.64
C VAL A 192 -22.63 5.62 -1.35
N ASP A 193 -22.23 5.85 -0.11
CA ASP A 193 -21.66 7.11 0.38
C ASP A 193 -20.13 7.15 0.21
N HIS A 194 -19.45 6.00 0.20
CA HIS A 194 -18.00 5.87 0.04
C HIS A 194 -17.60 4.57 -0.66
N VAL A 195 -16.56 4.60 -1.49
CA VAL A 195 -15.97 3.41 -2.09
C VAL A 195 -14.55 3.27 -1.57
N GLU A 196 -14.30 2.21 -0.82
CA GLU A 196 -13.00 1.94 -0.20
C GLU A 196 -12.22 0.90 -1.01
N TYR A 197 -11.10 1.30 -1.60
CA TYR A 197 -10.24 0.39 -2.36
C TYR A 197 -9.18 -0.20 -1.46
N VAL A 198 -9.22 -1.53 -1.32
CA VAL A 198 -8.21 -2.24 -0.53
C VAL A 198 -7.03 -2.61 -1.43
N TYR A 199 -5.87 -2.04 -1.14
CA TYR A 199 -4.62 -2.29 -1.85
C TYR A 199 -4.14 -3.74 -1.67
N GLY A 200 -4.28 -4.28 -0.45
CA GLY A 200 -3.85 -5.64 -0.15
C GLY A 200 -3.91 -5.99 1.33
N TRP A 201 -3.05 -6.91 1.73
CA TRP A 201 -2.88 -7.41 3.08
C TRP A 201 -1.48 -7.04 3.59
N GLY A 202 -1.34 -6.70 4.87
CA GLY A 202 -0.01 -6.46 5.44
C GLY A 202 0.00 -5.89 6.86
N ASP A 203 1.15 -5.30 7.17
CA ASP A 203 1.48 -4.73 8.48
C ASP A 203 1.68 -3.21 8.40
N GLN A 204 2.31 -2.62 9.41
CA GLN A 204 2.51 -1.16 9.49
C GLN A 204 3.27 -0.63 8.28
N SER A 205 4.21 -1.39 7.73
CA SER A 205 4.96 -0.96 6.54
C SER A 205 4.08 -0.84 5.30
N ALA A 206 3.03 -1.67 5.20
CA ALA A 206 2.05 -1.59 4.11
C ALA A 206 1.15 -0.36 4.27
N VAL A 207 0.76 -0.02 5.50
CA VAL A 207 0.04 1.24 5.81
C VAL A 207 0.93 2.45 5.47
N ASP A 208 2.19 2.43 5.88
CA ASP A 208 3.19 3.50 5.65
C ASP A 208 3.53 3.73 4.17
N ALA A 209 3.25 2.74 3.31
CA ALA A 209 3.42 2.86 1.87
C ALA A 209 2.36 3.76 1.21
N CYS A 210 1.25 4.06 1.89
CA CYS A 210 0.20 4.97 1.42
C CYS A 210 -0.31 4.67 0.00
N ALA A 211 -0.48 3.39 -0.29
CA ALA A 211 -1.01 2.92 -1.57
C ALA A 211 -2.54 2.70 -1.57
N GLY A 212 -3.20 3.02 -0.45
CA GLY A 212 -4.61 2.74 -0.15
C GLY A 212 -4.78 1.96 1.16
N SER A 213 -6.01 1.68 1.54
CA SER A 213 -6.30 0.84 2.70
C SER A 213 -5.71 -0.56 2.58
N VAL A 214 -5.25 -1.10 3.71
CA VAL A 214 -4.74 -2.47 3.80
C VAL A 214 -5.51 -3.26 4.84
N PHE A 215 -5.78 -4.55 4.57
CA PHE A 215 -6.17 -5.48 5.62
C PHE A 215 -5.00 -5.64 6.58
N PHE A 216 -5.22 -5.23 7.81
CA PHE A 216 -4.18 -5.09 8.81
C PHE A 216 -4.14 -6.34 9.69
N ASP A 217 -3.00 -7.03 9.67
CA ASP A 217 -2.86 -8.39 10.21
C ASP A 217 -3.18 -8.50 11.71
N VAL A 218 -2.94 -7.44 12.47
CA VAL A 218 -3.22 -7.41 13.93
C VAL A 218 -4.70 -7.57 14.26
N TYR A 219 -5.60 -7.30 13.31
CA TYR A 219 -7.04 -7.54 13.45
C TYR A 219 -7.46 -8.94 13.03
N GLY A 220 -6.52 -9.84 12.72
CA GLY A 220 -6.82 -11.18 12.21
C GLY A 220 -7.57 -11.15 10.87
N GLY A 221 -7.36 -10.09 10.07
CA GLY A 221 -8.06 -9.86 8.81
C GLY A 221 -9.45 -9.20 8.92
N ALA A 222 -9.88 -8.83 10.13
CA ALA A 222 -11.15 -8.14 10.36
C ALA A 222 -11.00 -6.61 10.52
N GLY A 223 -9.93 -6.02 10.00
CA GLY A 223 -9.78 -4.56 10.02
C GLY A 223 -8.95 -4.03 8.86
N LEU A 224 -9.40 -2.92 8.31
CA LEU A 224 -8.69 -2.07 7.37
C LEU A 224 -7.95 -0.98 8.12
N ALA A 225 -6.76 -0.61 7.66
CA ALA A 225 -6.01 0.50 8.21
C ALA A 225 -5.46 1.39 7.09
N GLU A 226 -5.47 2.69 7.34
CA GLU A 226 -4.88 3.70 6.45
C GLU A 226 -4.46 4.94 7.24
N HIS A 227 -3.40 5.60 6.78
CA HIS A 227 -3.01 6.90 7.30
C HIS A 227 -4.07 7.96 7.00
N TRP A 228 -4.23 8.91 7.92
CA TRP A 228 -5.21 9.99 7.75
C TRP A 228 -5.06 10.74 6.43
N HIS A 229 -3.82 11.07 6.06
CA HIS A 229 -3.54 11.82 4.85
C HIS A 229 -3.50 10.95 3.57
N CYS A 230 -3.64 9.62 3.69
CA CYS A 230 -3.55 8.71 2.54
C CYS A 230 -4.92 8.28 2.00
N GLY A 231 -6.00 8.69 2.67
CA GLY A 231 -7.38 8.37 2.34
C GLY A 231 -8.29 8.36 3.57
N GLY A 232 -7.70 8.13 4.76
CA GLY A 232 -8.45 8.04 6.01
C GLY A 232 -9.21 9.29 6.44
N SER A 233 -8.80 10.49 5.97
CA SER A 233 -9.52 11.74 6.21
C SER A 233 -10.87 11.81 5.50
N GLU A 234 -11.04 11.08 4.40
CA GLU A 234 -12.25 11.02 3.59
C GLU A 234 -13.21 9.92 4.06
N PHE A 235 -12.70 8.93 4.81
CA PHE A 235 -13.50 7.80 5.25
C PHE A 235 -14.67 8.23 6.16
N PRO A 236 -15.92 7.80 5.88
CA PRO A 236 -17.07 8.22 6.67
C PRO A 236 -17.01 7.82 8.15
N THR A 237 -16.95 8.82 9.03
CA THR A 237 -16.92 8.63 10.49
C THR A 237 -18.30 8.68 11.16
N TRP A 238 -19.36 8.96 10.40
CA TRP A 238 -20.74 9.02 10.91
C TRP A 238 -21.49 7.71 10.67
N ALA A 239 -22.38 7.39 11.61
CA ALA A 239 -23.23 6.21 11.52
C ALA A 239 -24.23 6.32 10.36
N GLY A 240 -24.51 5.18 9.73
CA GLY A 240 -25.45 5.04 8.62
C GLY A 240 -24.84 5.18 7.23
N ALA A 241 -23.59 5.63 7.10
CA ALA A 241 -22.92 5.71 5.80
C ALA A 241 -22.80 4.32 5.16
N ILE A 242 -23.05 4.22 3.86
CA ILE A 242 -22.92 2.99 3.08
C ILE A 242 -21.56 2.98 2.39
N ILE A 243 -20.75 1.98 2.69
CA ILE A 243 -19.41 1.81 2.16
C ILE A 243 -19.40 0.59 1.24
N GLU A 244 -18.98 0.80 0.00
CA GLU A 244 -18.66 -0.30 -0.91
C GLU A 244 -17.17 -0.62 -0.80
N ILE A 245 -16.86 -1.88 -0.54
CA ILE A 245 -15.50 -2.39 -0.56
C ILE A 245 -15.42 -3.40 -1.70
N PRO A 246 -14.94 -3.02 -2.90
CA PRO A 246 -14.96 -3.88 -4.08
C PRO A 246 -14.33 -5.25 -3.81
N GLY A 247 -15.08 -6.32 -4.08
CA GLY A 247 -14.66 -7.71 -3.81
C GLY A 247 -14.99 -8.22 -2.40
N TYR A 248 -15.31 -7.33 -1.45
CA TYR A 248 -15.59 -7.66 -0.05
C TYR A 248 -17.04 -7.38 0.38
N GLY A 249 -17.78 -6.56 -0.37
CA GLY A 249 -19.22 -6.34 -0.21
C GLY A 249 -19.58 -4.92 0.20
N LEU A 250 -20.85 -4.75 0.58
CA LEU A 250 -21.40 -3.51 1.10
C LEU A 250 -21.43 -3.55 2.64
N TYR A 251 -21.01 -2.45 3.25
CA TYR A 251 -20.99 -2.25 4.67
C TYR A 251 -21.76 -1.00 5.03
N ARG A 252 -22.30 -0.97 6.24
CA ARG A 252 -22.82 0.24 6.88
C ARG A 252 -21.85 0.64 7.99
N SER A 253 -21.43 1.90 7.99
CA SER A 253 -20.70 2.47 9.13
C SER A 253 -21.64 2.60 10.32
N GLU A 254 -21.19 2.11 11.47
CA GLU A 254 -21.82 2.35 12.77
C GLU A 254 -21.22 3.59 13.46
N GLY A 255 -20.36 4.34 12.75
CA GLY A 255 -19.62 5.49 13.23
C GLY A 255 -18.33 5.13 13.96
N ILE A 256 -17.71 6.14 14.61
CA ILE A 256 -16.54 5.93 15.47
C ILE A 256 -16.95 5.08 16.68
N ALA A 257 -16.55 3.81 16.68
CA ALA A 257 -16.82 2.84 17.73
C ALA A 257 -15.87 3.04 18.93
N ALA A 258 -14.64 3.48 18.68
CA ALA A 258 -13.66 3.83 19.71
C ALA A 258 -12.66 4.88 19.19
N VAL A 259 -12.10 5.65 20.13
CA VAL A 259 -10.88 6.44 19.90
C VAL A 259 -9.83 5.90 20.84
N LEU A 260 -8.76 5.35 20.29
CA LEU A 260 -7.71 4.64 21.02
C LEU A 260 -6.39 5.42 20.95
N ASP A 261 -5.55 5.26 21.96
CA ASP A 261 -4.18 5.78 21.94
C ASP A 261 -3.25 4.76 21.26
N ALA A 262 -2.61 5.16 20.17
CA ALA A 262 -1.76 4.26 19.36
C ALA A 262 -0.58 3.65 20.13
N TYR A 263 -0.14 4.29 21.22
CA TYR A 263 1.03 3.89 22.00
C TYR A 263 0.67 3.13 23.27
N VAL A 264 -0.62 3.10 23.65
CA VAL A 264 -1.08 2.49 24.90
C VAL A 264 -2.06 1.36 24.65
N ASN A 265 -3.00 1.54 23.72
CA ASN A 265 -4.05 0.58 23.46
C ASN A 265 -3.59 -0.53 22.52
N THR A 266 -4.22 -1.69 22.65
CA THR A 266 -3.97 -2.87 21.83
C THR A 266 -5.26 -3.34 21.15
N THR A 267 -5.17 -4.38 20.33
CA THR A 267 -6.36 -4.96 19.69
C THR A 267 -7.34 -5.61 20.68
N GLU A 268 -6.91 -5.89 21.91
CA GLU A 268 -7.80 -6.34 22.99
C GLU A 268 -8.77 -5.25 23.46
N ASP A 269 -8.45 -3.97 23.21
CA ASP A 269 -9.29 -2.82 23.58
C ASP A 269 -10.37 -2.51 22.54
N LEU A 270 -10.40 -3.25 21.41
CA LEU A 270 -11.37 -3.02 20.36
C LEU A 270 -12.79 -3.39 20.81
N PRO A 271 -13.79 -2.54 20.49
CA PRO A 271 -15.17 -2.89 20.75
C PRO A 271 -15.59 -4.06 19.86
N THR A 272 -16.43 -4.97 20.37
CA THR A 272 -16.89 -6.16 19.64
C THR A 272 -18.23 -5.91 18.95
N GLY A 273 -18.64 -6.83 18.06
CA GLY A 273 -19.97 -6.80 17.42
C GLY A 273 -20.00 -6.19 16.01
N PHE A 274 -18.85 -5.93 15.42
CA PHE A 274 -18.69 -5.46 14.03
C PHE A 274 -18.15 -6.57 13.15
N ASP A 275 -18.48 -6.53 11.85
CA ASP A 275 -17.98 -7.50 10.87
C ASP A 275 -16.58 -7.10 10.37
N LEU A 276 -16.30 -5.79 10.36
CA LEU A 276 -15.04 -5.21 9.93
C LEU A 276 -14.78 -3.91 10.71
N PHE A 277 -13.51 -3.54 10.90
CA PHE A 277 -13.10 -2.23 11.38
C PHE A 277 -12.41 -1.43 10.29
N TYR A 278 -12.48 -0.11 10.40
CA TYR A 278 -11.58 0.79 9.69
C TYR A 278 -10.81 1.64 10.71
N GLN A 279 -9.48 1.63 10.65
CA GLN A 279 -8.60 2.39 11.52
C GLN A 279 -7.94 3.53 10.74
N THR A 280 -7.98 4.73 11.31
CA THR A 280 -7.14 5.85 10.86
C THR A 280 -6.76 6.79 12.02
N CYS A 281 -5.89 7.78 11.79
CA CYS A 281 -5.50 8.77 12.80
C CYS A 281 -6.47 9.96 12.80
N LEU A 282 -7.15 10.23 13.90
CA LEU A 282 -8.17 11.28 13.96
C LEU A 282 -7.56 12.68 13.80
N GLY A 283 -7.83 13.32 12.65
CA GLY A 283 -7.31 14.66 12.36
C GLY A 283 -5.80 14.69 12.12
N GLY A 284 -5.21 13.56 11.72
CA GLY A 284 -3.76 13.43 11.49
C GLY A 284 -2.92 13.29 12.76
N ASP A 285 -3.54 13.20 13.93
CA ASP A 285 -2.84 12.96 15.19
C ASP A 285 -2.50 11.47 15.34
N THR A 286 -1.23 11.12 15.20
CA THR A 286 -0.73 9.74 15.27
C THR A 286 -0.97 9.08 16.62
N SER A 287 -1.20 9.86 17.68
CA SER A 287 -1.54 9.33 19.00
C SER A 287 -3.01 8.98 19.15
N ARG A 288 -3.89 9.38 18.23
CA ARG A 288 -5.34 9.22 18.36
C ARG A 288 -5.91 8.41 17.20
N LEU A 289 -6.03 7.10 17.38
CA LEU A 289 -6.64 6.21 16.41
C LEU A 289 -8.17 6.28 16.48
N ALA A 290 -8.81 6.66 15.39
CA ALA A 290 -10.25 6.46 15.19
C ALA A 290 -10.49 5.04 14.69
N ILE A 291 -11.30 4.28 15.44
CA ILE A 291 -11.78 2.96 15.05
C ILE A 291 -13.24 3.11 14.63
N ILE A 292 -13.51 2.98 13.33
CA ILE A 292 -14.85 2.99 12.76
C ILE A 292 -15.36 1.54 12.66
N GLY A 293 -16.51 1.27 13.25
CA GLY A 293 -17.14 -0.05 13.20
C GLY A 293 -17.97 -0.20 11.94
N LEU A 294 -17.85 -1.33 11.25
CA LEU A 294 -18.57 -1.63 10.01
C LEU A 294 -19.41 -2.90 10.17
N THR A 295 -20.68 -2.83 9.78
CA THR A 295 -21.59 -3.98 9.71
C THR A 295 -21.90 -4.31 8.26
N ARG A 296 -21.76 -5.57 7.88
CA ARG A 296 -22.00 -6.04 6.51
C ARG A 296 -23.50 -6.03 6.21
N ILE A 297 -23.89 -5.52 5.05
CA ILE A 297 -25.29 -5.39 4.62
C ILE A 297 -25.59 -5.98 3.23
N GLY A 298 -24.58 -6.49 2.52
CA GLY A 298 -24.72 -7.15 1.22
C GLY A 298 -23.42 -7.80 0.77
#